data_AF-A0A916FCK4-F1
#
_entry.id   AF-A0A916FCK4-F1
#
_cell.length_a   1.000
_cell.length_b   1.000
_cell.length_c   1.000
_cell.angle_alpha   90.00
_cell.angle_beta   90.00
_cell.angle_gamma   90.00
#
_symmetry.space_group_name_H-M   'P 1'
#
loop_
_entity.id
_entity.type
_entity.pdbx_description
1 polymer ?
#
loop_
_entity_poly.entity_id
_entity_poly.type
_entity_poly.pdbx_seq_one_letter_code
_entity_poly.pdbx_strand_id
1 'polypeptide(L)'
;MKKSAIVLGLFLLGWTGSLVLLTGLDVNNLFVYLPRWLLYLGACALVLPFVPGKYWQIKTGLTVILLVWLLILPSVRWNTLKSFYIDCANIQRGMTLAAARQVMAPYVEADNSLIVYSAYMPEAPETPAEHNTRILFIPTAAETAEWCVVYPEEEKVKAVVISPD
;
A
#
# COMPACT_ATOMS: atom_id res chain seq x y z
N MET A 1 45.72 -3.96 4.31
CA MET A 1 44.52 -3.63 5.13
C MET A 1 43.66 -2.50 4.56
N LYS A 2 44.21 -1.38 4.03
CA LYS A 2 43.41 -0.24 3.52
C LYS A 2 42.42 -0.56 2.38
N LYS A 3 42.74 -1.47 1.44
CA LYS A 3 41.86 -1.81 0.31
C LYS A 3 40.55 -2.50 0.73
N SER A 4 40.56 -3.29 1.81
CA SER A 4 39.39 -4.02 2.29
C SER A 4 38.35 -3.10 2.94
N ALA A 5 38.78 -2.03 3.61
CA ALA A 5 37.88 -1.05 4.23
C ALA A 5 37.13 -0.21 3.19
N ILE A 6 37.81 0.18 2.09
CA ILE A 6 37.21 0.95 1.00
C ILE A 6 36.14 0.11 0.27
N VAL A 7 36.44 -1.17 0.01
CA VAL A 7 35.49 -2.09 -0.63
C VAL A 7 34.26 -2.33 0.27
N LEU A 8 34.47 -2.48 1.58
CA LEU A 8 33.37 -2.64 2.53
C LEU A 8 32.50 -1.38 2.64
N GLY A 9 33.11 -0.19 2.63
CA GLY A 9 32.38 1.08 2.66
C GLY A 9 31.52 1.31 1.42
N LEU A 10 32.07 1.03 0.22
CA LEU A 10 31.30 1.10 -1.04
C LEU A 10 30.15 0.10 -1.06
N PHE A 11 30.36 -1.09 -0.51
CA PHE A 11 29.31 -2.11 -0.40
C PHE A 11 28.17 -1.66 0.54
N LEU A 12 28.49 -1.13 1.72
CA LEU A 12 27.48 -0.63 2.66
C LEU A 12 26.69 0.55 2.08
N LEU A 13 27.34 1.46 1.34
CA LEU A 13 26.68 2.56 0.63
C LEU A 13 25.75 2.06 -0.48
N GLY A 14 26.18 1.08 -1.28
CA GLY A 14 25.31 0.45 -2.28
C GLY A 14 24.12 -0.27 -1.64
N TRP A 15 24.33 -0.88 -0.48
CA TRP A 15 23.30 -1.57 0.30
C TRP A 15 22.24 -0.61 0.85
N THR A 16 22.67 0.47 1.52
CA THR A 16 21.75 1.48 2.04
C THR A 16 21.01 2.22 0.93
N GLY A 17 21.69 2.54 -0.19
CA GLY A 17 21.06 3.13 -1.37
C GLY A 17 19.98 2.23 -1.97
N SER A 18 20.24 0.93 -2.07
CA SER A 18 19.27 -0.05 -2.58
C SER A 18 18.05 -0.17 -1.66
N LEU A 19 18.24 -0.14 -0.34
CA LEU A 19 17.14 -0.13 0.62
C LEU A 19 16.27 1.12 0.49
N VAL A 20 16.87 2.31 0.44
CA VAL A 20 16.13 3.56 0.28
C VAL A 20 15.36 3.57 -1.04
N LEU A 21 15.97 3.09 -2.12
CA LEU A 21 15.33 3.03 -3.43
C LEU A 21 14.16 2.05 -3.45
N LEU A 22 14.31 0.86 -2.86
CA LEU A 22 13.22 -0.11 -2.74
C LEU A 22 12.06 0.42 -1.88
N THR A 23 12.36 1.05 -0.74
CA THR A 23 11.32 1.67 0.11
C THR A 23 10.63 2.83 -0.62
N GLY A 24 11.38 3.65 -1.37
CA GLY A 24 10.80 4.71 -2.19
C GLY A 24 9.93 4.18 -3.33
N LEU A 25 10.28 3.05 -3.95
CA LEU A 25 9.46 2.40 -4.97
C LEU A 25 8.17 1.78 -4.38
N ASP A 26 8.21 1.31 -3.13
CA ASP A 26 7.04 0.84 -2.39
C ASP A 26 6.04 1.99 -2.14
N VAL A 27 6.55 3.13 -1.66
CA VAL A 27 5.75 4.34 -1.42
C VAL A 27 5.05 4.82 -2.70
N ASN A 28 5.65 4.59 -3.87
CA ASN A 28 5.07 4.98 -5.17
C ASN A 28 4.20 3.88 -5.81
N ASN A 29 3.75 2.89 -5.05
CA ASN A 29 2.84 1.83 -5.51
C ASN A 29 3.37 0.94 -6.64
N LEU A 30 4.68 0.95 -6.92
CA LEU A 30 5.23 0.24 -8.08
C LEU A 30 5.15 -1.29 -7.91
N PHE A 31 5.18 -1.77 -6.66
CA PHE A 31 5.13 -3.20 -6.35
C PHE A 31 3.73 -3.83 -6.48
N VAL A 32 2.67 -3.02 -6.61
CA VAL A 32 1.32 -3.54 -6.92
C VAL A 32 1.25 -4.05 -8.35
N TYR A 33 1.91 -3.35 -9.27
CA TYR A 33 1.87 -3.64 -10.70
C TYR A 33 2.95 -4.64 -11.14
N LEU A 34 3.93 -4.92 -10.28
CA LEU A 34 5.00 -5.87 -10.57
C LEU A 34 4.70 -7.24 -9.97
N PRO A 35 4.63 -8.31 -10.78
CA PRO A 35 4.49 -9.65 -10.24
C PRO A 35 5.68 -10.01 -9.34
N ARG A 36 5.39 -10.64 -8.20
CA ARG A 36 6.35 -10.88 -7.10
C ARG A 36 7.68 -11.51 -7.54
N TRP A 37 7.65 -12.34 -8.58
CA TRP A 37 8.84 -12.99 -9.13
C TRP A 37 9.86 -12.01 -9.75
N LEU A 38 9.41 -10.90 -10.34
CA LEU A 38 10.28 -9.84 -10.85
C LEU A 38 11.02 -9.12 -9.72
N LEU A 39 10.40 -9.01 -8.55
CA LEU A 39 11.03 -8.41 -7.36
C LEU A 39 12.15 -9.29 -6.83
N TYR A 40 11.94 -10.61 -6.80
CA TYR A 40 12.99 -11.56 -6.42
C TYR A 40 14.15 -11.54 -7.42
N LEU A 41 13.87 -11.45 -8.73
CA LEU A 41 14.93 -11.33 -9.74
C LEU A 41 15.70 -10.01 -9.64
N GLY A 42 15.01 -8.88 -9.42
CA GLY A 42 15.64 -7.58 -9.23
C GLY A 42 16.55 -7.54 -8.00
N ALA A 43 16.10 -8.12 -6.88
CA ALA A 43 16.90 -8.26 -5.67
C ALA A 43 18.13 -9.15 -5.88
N CYS A 44 17.96 -10.30 -6.55
CA CYS A 44 19.08 -11.16 -6.92
C CYS A 44 20.07 -10.42 -7.83
N ALA A 45 19.58 -9.71 -8.85
CA ALA A 45 20.42 -8.97 -9.80
C ALA A 45 21.14 -7.76 -9.18
N LEU A 46 20.55 -7.12 -8.16
CA LEU A 46 21.21 -6.05 -7.39
C LEU A 46 22.31 -6.59 -6.48
N VAL A 47 22.17 -7.82 -5.95
CA VAL A 47 23.10 -8.36 -4.95
C VAL A 47 24.21 -9.22 -5.57
N LEU A 48 23.92 -9.94 -6.67
CA LEU A 48 24.86 -10.79 -7.41
C LEU A 48 26.16 -10.10 -7.88
N PRO A 49 26.15 -8.88 -8.45
CA PRO A 49 27.36 -8.26 -8.99
C PRO A 49 28.35 -7.77 -7.91
N PHE A 50 27.95 -7.66 -6.64
CA PHE A 50 28.84 -7.22 -5.55
C PHE A 50 29.65 -8.37 -4.90
N VAL A 51 29.81 -9.49 -5.61
CA VAL A 51 30.45 -10.71 -5.09
C VAL A 51 31.87 -10.89 -5.63
N PRO A 52 32.90 -10.60 -4.81
CA PRO A 52 34.09 -11.43 -4.84
C PRO A 52 34.44 -12.06 -3.47
N GLY A 53 34.63 -13.39 -3.50
CA GLY A 53 35.80 -14.11 -2.97
C GLY A 53 35.84 -14.52 -1.50
N LYS A 54 35.79 -13.58 -0.54
CA LYS A 54 36.33 -13.85 0.82
C LYS A 54 35.35 -13.72 2.00
N TYR A 55 34.21 -13.04 1.83
CA TYR A 55 33.24 -12.77 2.91
C TYR A 55 31.83 -13.28 2.56
N TRP A 56 31.73 -14.50 2.04
CA TRP A 56 30.48 -15.02 1.51
C TRP A 56 29.36 -15.06 2.56
N GLN A 57 29.66 -15.44 3.82
CA GLN A 57 28.65 -15.58 4.90
C GLN A 57 27.94 -14.26 5.26
N ILE A 58 28.68 -13.15 5.40
CA ILE A 58 28.11 -11.83 5.69
C ILE A 58 27.21 -11.39 4.53
N LYS A 59 27.60 -11.72 3.30
CA LYS A 59 26.85 -11.40 2.09
C LYS A 59 25.57 -12.22 1.98
N THR A 60 25.62 -13.53 2.26
CA THR A 60 24.43 -14.39 2.28
C THR A 60 23.45 -13.94 3.36
N GLY A 61 23.94 -13.59 4.56
CA GLY A 61 23.12 -13.05 5.63
C GLY A 61 22.38 -11.78 5.22
N LEU A 62 23.06 -10.84 4.56
CA LEU A 62 22.44 -9.62 4.04
C LEU A 62 21.44 -9.91 2.91
N THR A 63 21.76 -10.81 1.97
CA THR A 63 20.80 -11.21 0.91
C THR A 63 19.55 -11.85 1.51
N VAL A 64 19.71 -12.71 2.53
CA VAL A 64 18.59 -13.33 3.23
C VAL A 64 17.77 -12.29 3.96
N ILE A 65 18.39 -11.33 4.66
CA ILE A 65 17.67 -10.22 5.31
C ILE A 65 16.88 -9.42 4.27
N LEU A 66 17.48 -9.07 3.13
CA LEU A 66 16.81 -8.33 2.05
C LEU A 66 15.63 -9.13 1.47
N LEU A 67 15.82 -10.44 1.23
CA LEU A 67 14.78 -11.32 0.72
C LEU A 67 13.63 -11.47 1.73
N VAL A 68 13.93 -11.66 3.02
CA VAL A 68 12.91 -11.69 4.08
C VAL A 68 12.17 -10.36 4.15
N TRP A 69 12.87 -9.23 4.02
CA TRP A 69 12.27 -7.91 4.06
C TRP A 69 11.34 -7.66 2.85
N LEU A 70 11.75 -8.11 1.66
CA LEU A 70 10.93 -8.09 0.44
C LEU A 70 9.73 -9.05 0.48
N LEU A 71 9.75 -10.07 1.33
CA LEU A 71 8.58 -10.93 1.58
C LEU A 71 7.57 -10.27 2.54
N ILE A 72 8.05 -9.45 3.47
CA ILE A 72 7.22 -8.80 4.49
C ILE A 72 6.49 -7.57 3.91
N LEU A 73 7.18 -6.70 3.16
CA LEU A 73 6.60 -5.45 2.66
C LEU A 73 5.27 -5.63 1.88
N PRO A 74 5.19 -6.49 0.85
CA PRO A 74 3.94 -6.65 0.10
C PRO A 74 2.83 -7.27 0.95
N SER A 75 3.21 -8.04 1.98
CA SER A 75 2.26 -8.72 2.88
C SER A 75 1.58 -7.75 3.84
N VAL A 76 2.30 -6.73 4.33
CA VAL A 76 1.73 -5.69 5.21
C VAL A 76 0.66 -4.90 4.46
N ARG A 77 0.98 -4.46 3.23
CA ARG A 77 0.04 -3.70 2.39
C ARG A 77 -1.17 -4.54 1.96
N TRP A 78 -0.94 -5.78 1.54
CA TRP A 78 -2.02 -6.72 1.20
C TRP A 78 -2.98 -6.92 2.38
N ASN A 79 -2.45 -6.97 3.60
CA ASN A 79 -3.29 -7.08 4.80
C ASN A 79 -4.09 -5.80 5.08
N THR A 80 -3.52 -4.61 4.85
CA THR A 80 -4.26 -3.34 4.98
C THR A 80 -5.40 -3.25 3.98
N LEU A 81 -5.13 -3.49 2.69
CA LEU A 81 -6.16 -3.46 1.65
C LEU A 81 -7.23 -4.53 1.87
N LYS A 82 -6.82 -5.76 2.15
CA LYS A 82 -7.77 -6.85 2.45
C LYS A 82 -8.66 -6.51 3.64
N SER A 83 -8.09 -5.96 4.71
CA SER A 83 -8.86 -5.57 5.90
C SER A 83 -9.85 -4.45 5.54
N PHE A 84 -9.40 -3.47 4.74
CA PHE A 84 -10.25 -2.40 4.23
C PHE A 84 -11.47 -2.96 3.49
N TYR A 85 -11.29 -3.84 2.50
CA TYR A 85 -12.41 -4.44 1.77
C TYR A 85 -13.35 -5.25 2.67
N ILE A 86 -12.81 -6.01 3.63
CA ILE A 86 -13.61 -6.78 4.58
C ILE A 86 -14.46 -5.84 5.45
N ASP A 87 -13.85 -4.77 5.96
CA ASP A 87 -14.54 -3.80 6.82
C ASP A 87 -15.60 -3.01 6.04
N CYS A 88 -15.31 -2.65 4.78
CA CYS A 88 -16.29 -2.04 3.89
C CYS A 88 -17.48 -2.97 3.63
N ALA A 89 -17.24 -4.26 3.39
CA ALA A 89 -18.28 -5.26 3.20
C ALA A 89 -19.10 -5.53 4.48
N ASN A 90 -18.56 -5.22 5.67
CA ASN A 90 -19.27 -5.33 6.94
C ASN A 90 -20.25 -4.16 7.17
N ILE A 91 -20.16 -3.07 6.41
CA ILE A 91 -21.11 -1.97 6.48
C ILE A 91 -22.37 -2.36 5.71
N GLN A 92 -23.49 -2.51 6.43
CA GLN A 92 -24.75 -2.97 5.86
C GLN A 92 -25.78 -1.85 5.79
N ARG A 93 -26.70 -1.96 4.82
CA ARG A 93 -27.87 -1.07 4.72
C ARG A 93 -28.68 -1.10 6.03
N GLY A 94 -29.08 0.07 6.50
CA GLY A 94 -29.81 0.25 7.75
C GLY A 94 -28.93 0.38 9.00
N MET A 95 -27.62 0.14 8.89
CA MET A 95 -26.64 0.45 9.96
C MET A 95 -26.64 1.96 10.24
N THR A 96 -26.39 2.37 11.48
CA THR A 96 -26.25 3.81 11.80
C THR A 96 -24.93 4.35 11.24
N LEU A 97 -24.91 5.63 10.86
CA LEU A 97 -23.65 6.25 10.38
C LEU A 97 -22.54 6.23 11.43
N ALA A 98 -22.89 6.28 12.72
CA ALA A 98 -21.94 6.15 13.81
C ALA A 98 -21.28 4.75 13.85
N ALA A 99 -22.05 3.68 13.65
CA ALA A 99 -21.52 2.33 13.58
C ALA A 99 -20.66 2.12 12.33
N ALA A 100 -21.07 2.67 11.18
CA ALA A 100 -20.25 2.64 9.96
C ALA A 100 -18.90 3.35 10.16
N ARG A 101 -18.90 4.54 10.79
CA ARG A 101 -17.65 5.24 11.15
C ARG A 101 -16.81 4.47 12.16
N GLN A 102 -17.42 3.74 13.07
CA GLN A 102 -16.68 2.91 14.03
C GLN A 102 -15.97 1.75 13.34
N VAL A 103 -16.63 1.09 12.38
CA VAL A 103 -15.99 0.05 11.54
C VAL A 103 -14.84 0.65 10.74
N MET A 104 -15.04 1.85 10.19
CA MET A 104 -14.05 2.51 9.33
C MET A 104 -13.02 3.37 10.07
N ALA A 105 -13.05 3.41 11.41
CA ALA A 105 -12.15 4.21 12.23
C ALA A 105 -10.65 3.99 11.98
N PRO A 106 -10.16 2.81 11.55
CA PRO A 106 -8.76 2.62 11.18
C PRO A 106 -8.33 3.30 9.88
N TYR A 107 -9.29 3.76 9.06
CA TYR A 107 -9.06 4.27 7.71
C TYR A 107 -9.29 5.78 7.65
N VAL A 108 -8.94 6.39 6.52
CA VAL A 108 -9.04 7.85 6.34
C VAL A 108 -10.44 8.18 5.81
N GLU A 109 -11.22 8.96 6.57
CA GLU A 109 -12.41 9.66 6.07
C GLU A 109 -11.92 10.83 5.21
N ALA A 110 -12.10 10.72 3.90
CA ALA A 110 -11.63 11.73 2.95
C ALA A 110 -12.68 12.82 2.80
N ASP A 111 -12.26 14.07 3.01
CA ASP A 111 -13.10 15.24 2.73
C ASP A 111 -13.37 15.35 1.22
N ASN A 112 -14.49 15.98 0.87
CA ASN A 112 -14.87 16.27 -0.52
C ASN A 112 -13.80 17.04 -1.32
N SER A 113 -12.84 17.69 -0.65
CA SER A 113 -11.70 18.40 -1.24
C SER A 113 -10.52 17.51 -1.66
N LEU A 114 -10.44 16.27 -1.16
CA LEU A 114 -9.47 15.26 -1.61
C LEU A 114 -9.91 14.54 -2.90
N ILE A 115 -11.18 14.72 -3.28
CA ILE A 115 -11.85 14.05 -4.40
C ILE A 115 -11.60 14.76 -5.75
N VAL A 116 -10.59 15.64 -5.85
CA VAL A 116 -10.49 16.56 -7.00
C VAL A 116 -10.03 15.89 -8.30
N TYR A 117 -9.52 14.64 -8.31
CA TYR A 117 -8.96 14.08 -9.55
C TYR A 117 -9.24 12.61 -9.90
N SER A 118 -9.91 11.79 -9.08
CA SER A 118 -10.09 10.36 -9.42
C SER A 118 -11.44 9.72 -9.15
N ALA A 119 -12.40 10.37 -8.48
CA ALA A 119 -13.73 9.78 -8.26
C ALA A 119 -14.73 10.19 -9.35
N TYR A 120 -14.34 10.09 -10.63
CA TYR A 120 -15.37 9.84 -11.62
C TYR A 120 -15.87 8.43 -11.27
N MET A 121 -17.09 8.32 -10.76
CA MET A 121 -17.76 7.05 -10.47
C MET A 121 -18.65 6.71 -11.68
N PRO A 122 -18.09 6.20 -12.79
CA PRO A 122 -18.88 5.92 -13.99
C PRO A 122 -19.97 4.88 -13.76
N GLU A 123 -19.85 4.07 -12.70
CA GLU A 123 -20.71 2.91 -12.43
C GLU A 123 -21.81 3.18 -11.39
N ALA A 124 -21.72 4.28 -10.64
CA ALA A 124 -22.75 4.70 -9.68
C ALA A 124 -23.35 6.04 -10.14
N PRO A 125 -24.51 6.04 -10.83
CA PRO A 125 -25.21 7.29 -11.14
C PRO A 125 -25.69 7.92 -9.83
N GLU A 126 -24.88 8.81 -9.27
CA GLU A 126 -25.19 9.54 -8.05
C GLU A 126 -25.91 10.85 -8.38
N THR A 127 -26.92 11.18 -7.58
CA THR A 127 -27.54 12.51 -7.65
C THR A 127 -26.62 13.56 -7.01
N PRO A 128 -26.75 14.87 -7.37
CA PRO A 128 -25.97 15.92 -6.71
C PRO A 128 -26.18 15.99 -5.19
N ALA A 129 -27.37 15.61 -4.70
CA ALA A 129 -27.65 15.55 -3.28
C ALA A 129 -26.90 14.39 -2.59
N GLU A 130 -26.83 13.23 -3.23
CA GLU A 130 -26.06 12.08 -2.75
C GLU A 130 -24.56 12.37 -2.77
N HIS A 131 -24.06 13.02 -3.83
CA HIS A 131 -22.65 13.43 -3.92
C HIS A 131 -22.22 14.32 -2.75
N ASN A 132 -23.05 15.28 -2.36
CA ASN A 132 -22.73 16.23 -1.29
C ASN A 132 -22.80 15.62 0.12
N THR A 133 -23.53 14.52 0.28
CA THR A 133 -23.80 13.91 1.60
C THR A 133 -23.08 12.59 1.80
N ARG A 134 -22.48 12.03 0.76
CA ARG A 134 -21.70 10.79 0.85
C ARG A 134 -20.52 10.93 1.81
N ILE A 135 -20.18 9.81 2.43
CA ILE A 135 -18.97 9.69 3.27
C ILE A 135 -18.00 8.79 2.51
N LEU A 136 -16.81 9.31 2.22
CA LEU A 136 -15.77 8.59 1.48
C LEU A 136 -14.69 8.11 2.46
N PHE A 137 -14.36 6.82 2.39
CA PHE A 137 -13.23 6.24 3.09
C PHE A 137 -12.20 5.72 2.10
N ILE A 138 -10.92 5.93 2.40
CA ILE A 138 -9.78 5.37 1.68
C ILE A 138 -8.87 4.63 2.68
N PRO A 139 -8.17 3.55 2.27
CA PRO A 139 -7.32 2.79 3.19
C PRO A 139 -6.22 3.66 3.81
N THR A 140 -5.56 4.47 2.98
CA THR A 140 -4.50 5.40 3.39
C THR A 140 -4.47 6.60 2.44
N ALA A 141 -3.85 7.72 2.86
CA ALA A 141 -3.69 8.91 2.02
C ALA A 141 -2.87 8.67 0.73
N ALA A 142 -2.12 7.57 0.65
CA ALA A 142 -1.33 7.20 -0.52
C ALA A 142 -2.06 6.24 -1.48
N GLU A 143 -3.20 5.67 -1.06
CA GLU A 143 -3.94 4.64 -1.77
C GLU A 143 -5.33 5.17 -2.18
N THR A 144 -5.35 6.26 -2.97
CA THR A 144 -6.59 6.94 -3.39
C THR A 144 -7.36 6.23 -4.51
N ALA A 145 -6.80 5.14 -5.06
CA ALA A 145 -7.47 4.33 -6.07
C ALA A 145 -8.52 3.40 -5.45
N GLU A 146 -8.29 2.97 -4.21
CA GLU A 146 -9.19 2.08 -3.47
C GLU A 146 -10.09 2.93 -2.60
N TRP A 147 -11.40 2.73 -2.67
CA TRP A 147 -12.32 3.54 -1.89
C TRP A 147 -13.60 2.81 -1.52
N CYS A 148 -14.26 3.34 -0.48
CA CYS A 148 -15.56 2.91 -0.02
C CYS A 148 -16.42 4.14 0.26
N VAL A 149 -17.57 4.21 -0.39
CA VAL A 149 -18.50 5.31 -0.30
C VAL A 149 -19.74 4.84 0.42
N VAL A 150 -20.07 5.52 1.51
CA VAL A 150 -21.27 5.29 2.29
C VAL A 150 -22.27 6.40 1.96
N TYR A 151 -23.42 6.03 1.42
CA TYR A 151 -24.52 6.95 1.14
C TYR A 151 -25.48 6.99 2.34
N PRO A 152 -25.68 8.15 2.99
CA PRO A 152 -26.59 8.27 4.11
C PRO A 152 -28.05 8.51 3.71
N GLU A 153 -28.98 8.09 4.56
CA GLU A 153 -30.42 8.44 4.56
C GLU A 153 -30.89 8.49 6.02
N GLU A 154 -31.31 9.67 6.49
CA GLU A 154 -31.87 9.87 7.85
C GLU A 154 -31.05 9.21 8.98
N GLU A 155 -29.73 9.48 9.01
CA GLU A 155 -28.73 8.92 9.96
C GLU A 155 -28.40 7.44 9.82
N LYS A 156 -28.90 6.78 8.77
CA LYS A 156 -28.59 5.39 8.44
C LYS A 156 -27.87 5.25 7.12
N VAL A 157 -27.22 4.11 6.94
CA VAL A 157 -26.61 3.71 5.67
C VAL A 157 -27.71 3.28 4.71
N LYS A 158 -27.87 4.01 3.60
CA LYS A 158 -28.76 3.67 2.49
C LYS A 158 -28.10 2.66 1.55
N ALA A 159 -26.85 2.92 1.18
CA ALA A 159 -26.07 2.12 0.26
C ALA A 159 -24.57 2.27 0.56
N VAL A 160 -23.80 1.27 0.14
CA VAL A 160 -22.33 1.27 0.19
C VAL A 160 -21.84 0.85 -1.19
N VAL A 161 -20.85 1.57 -1.72
CA VAL A 161 -20.19 1.26 -2.98
C VAL A 161 -18.69 1.16 -2.71
N ILE A 162 -18.06 0.10 -3.22
CA ILE A 162 -16.65 -0.21 -2.99
C ILE A 162 -15.95 -0.19 -4.35
N SER A 163 -14.68 0.17 -4.40
CA SER A 163 -13.93 0.18 -5.65
C SER A 163 -12.46 -0.16 -5.42
N PRO A 164 -11.84 -0.87 -6.39
CA PRO A 164 -12.42 -1.58 -7.54
C PRO A 164 -13.38 -2.70 -7.12
N ASP A 165 -14.48 -2.83 -7.86
CA ASP A 165 -15.46 -3.92 -7.78
C ASP A 165 -15.02 -5.14 -8.61
#